data_AF-A0A4Y2BQ77-F1
#
_entry.id   AF-A0A4Y2BQ77-F1
#
_cell.length_a   1.000
_cell.length_b   1.000
_cell.length_c   1.000
_cell.angle_alpha   90.00
_cell.angle_beta   90.00
_cell.angle_gamma   90.00
#
_symmetry.space_group_name_H-M   'P 1'
#
loop_
_entity.id
_entity.type
_entity.pdbx_description
1 polymer ?
#
loop_
_entity_poly.entity_id
_entity_poly.type
_entity_poly.pdbx_seq_one_letter_code
_entity_poly.pdbx_strand_id
1 'polypeptide(L)'
;MLLGQQAKYTKYPCFLCEWDSRDKKNHWIKKQLPHKKALKHGNKNVVKGSLVDLSKVLLPPLHIKLGLMKQFVKALSKRECFKYLGNKFPGLPETKIREGVFIAPDNSETL
;
A
#
# COMPACT_ATOMS: atom_id res chain seq x y z
N MET A 1 1.28 17.45 -4.25
CA MET A 1 0.66 16.26 -3.64
C MET A 1 -0.79 16.61 -3.33
N LEU A 2 -1.76 15.80 -3.79
CA LEU A 2 -3.21 16.10 -3.75
C LEU A 2 -3.71 16.45 -2.35
N LEU A 3 -3.18 15.75 -1.35
CA LEU A 3 -3.57 15.85 0.06
C LEU A 3 -2.65 16.75 0.90
N GLY A 4 -1.75 17.49 0.26
CA GLY A 4 -0.86 18.43 0.94
C GLY A 4 0.15 17.80 1.90
N GLN A 5 0.30 16.47 1.90
CA GLN A 5 1.21 15.77 2.79
C GLN A 5 2.68 15.90 2.36
N GLN A 6 3.59 15.76 3.31
CA GLN A 6 5.03 15.71 3.05
C GLN A 6 5.40 14.41 2.34
N ALA A 7 5.98 14.52 1.16
CA ALA A 7 6.62 13.42 0.47
C ALA A 7 7.99 13.15 1.13
N LYS A 8 8.07 12.18 2.05
CA LYS A 8 9.29 11.62 2.69
C LYS A 8 8.91 10.53 3.72
N TYR A 9 9.91 9.92 4.35
CA TYR A 9 9.74 9.02 5.50
C TYR A 9 9.23 9.78 6.75
N THR A 10 7.94 10.12 6.74
CA THR A 10 7.30 10.84 7.85
C THR A 10 6.88 9.88 8.96
N LYS A 11 6.74 10.43 10.18
CA LYS A 11 6.21 9.69 11.33
C LYS A 11 4.77 9.22 11.11
N TYR A 12 3.93 10.00 10.42
CA TYR A 12 2.51 9.70 10.21
C TYR A 12 2.14 9.63 8.73
N PRO A 13 2.63 8.64 7.96
CA PRO A 13 2.51 8.65 6.50
C PRO A 13 1.08 8.45 5.99
N CYS A 14 0.22 7.78 6.76
CA CYS A 14 -1.14 7.48 6.33
C CYS A 14 -2.03 8.72 6.33
N PHE A 15 -2.85 8.90 5.29
CA PHE A 15 -3.84 9.97 5.19
C PHE A 15 -5.20 9.61 5.79
N LEU A 16 -5.50 8.32 5.96
CA LEU A 16 -6.76 7.84 6.55
C LEU A 16 -6.71 7.69 8.07
N CYS A 17 -5.57 7.29 8.63
CA CYS A 17 -5.44 7.00 10.04
C CYS A 17 -4.13 7.54 10.64
N GLU A 18 -4.05 7.54 11.96
CA GLU A 18 -2.89 8.03 12.68
C GLU A 18 -1.81 6.95 12.90
N TRP A 19 -1.49 6.21 11.84
CA TRP A 19 -0.42 5.20 11.89
C TRP A 19 0.94 5.85 12.11
N ASP A 20 1.55 5.57 13.25
CA ASP A 20 2.90 6.03 13.59
C ASP A 20 3.92 5.04 13.03
N SER A 21 4.64 5.38 11.96
CA SER A 21 5.63 4.50 11.33
C SER A 21 6.77 4.06 12.26
N ARG A 22 6.95 4.72 13.40
CA ARG A 22 8.02 4.44 14.37
C ARG A 22 7.57 3.52 15.51
N ASP A 23 6.27 3.30 15.69
CA ASP A 23 5.70 2.57 16.84
C ASP A 23 5.64 1.05 16.62
N LYS A 24 6.81 0.41 16.51
CA LYS A 24 6.92 -1.04 16.23
C LYS A 24 6.20 -1.95 17.23
N LYS A 25 6.01 -1.50 18.47
CA LYS A 25 5.39 -2.30 19.54
C LYS A 25 3.87 -2.35 19.40
N ASN A 26 3.24 -1.19 19.22
CA ASN A 26 1.78 -1.15 19.21
C ASN A 26 1.15 -1.53 17.87
N HIS A 27 1.92 -1.58 16.77
CA HIS A 27 1.44 -1.95 15.44
C HIS A 27 0.67 -3.27 15.40
N TRP A 28 1.07 -4.24 16.23
CA TRP A 28 0.49 -5.58 16.24
C TRP A 28 -0.51 -5.80 17.37
N ILE A 29 -0.61 -4.85 18.31
CA ILE A 29 -1.48 -4.93 19.49
C ILE A 29 -2.76 -4.13 19.25
N LYS A 30 -2.63 -2.93 18.69
CA LYS A 30 -3.75 -2.03 18.43
C LYS A 30 -4.43 -2.39 17.11
N LYS A 31 -5.58 -3.07 17.20
CA LYS A 31 -6.40 -3.42 16.03
C LYS A 31 -7.10 -2.21 15.40
N GLN A 32 -7.50 -1.23 16.20
CA GLN A 32 -8.15 -0.02 15.72
C GLN A 32 -7.24 1.19 15.92
N LEU A 33 -7.00 1.92 14.84
CA LEU A 33 -6.34 3.21 14.87
C LEU A 33 -7.37 4.32 14.63
N PRO A 34 -7.17 5.49 15.27
CA PRO A 34 -8.06 6.62 15.06
C PRO A 34 -8.00 7.07 13.60
N HIS A 35 -9.19 7.23 13.02
CA HIS A 35 -9.37 7.77 11.68
C HIS A 35 -9.18 9.30 11.69
N LYS A 36 -8.51 9.81 10.66
CA LYS A 36 -8.37 11.24 10.42
C LYS A 36 -9.68 11.75 9.83
N LYS A 37 -10.38 12.59 10.58
CA LYS A 37 -11.61 13.27 10.09
C LYS A 37 -11.28 14.37 9.08
N ALA A 38 -10.12 15.02 9.20
CA ALA A 38 -9.70 16.10 8.33
C ALA A 38 -8.17 16.22 8.27
N LEU A 39 -7.65 16.73 7.15
CA LEU A 39 -6.23 17.04 6.95
C LEU A 39 -6.01 18.53 7.19
N LYS A 40 -5.74 18.91 8.44
CA LYS A 40 -5.45 20.30 8.82
C LYS A 40 -4.01 20.67 8.45
N HIS A 41 -3.81 21.80 7.79
CA HIS A 41 -2.48 22.35 7.49
C HIS A 41 -1.65 22.47 8.78
N GLY A 42 -0.38 22.08 8.73
CA GLY A 42 0.56 22.19 9.85
C GLY A 42 0.42 21.05 10.87
N ASN A 43 -0.59 20.18 10.72
CA ASN A 43 -0.76 19.04 11.60
C ASN A 43 0.01 17.81 11.07
N LYS A 44 0.89 17.25 11.92
CA LYS A 44 1.67 16.03 11.64
C LYS A 44 2.40 16.11 10.30
N ASN A 45 1.93 15.37 9.30
CA ASN A 45 2.56 15.26 8.00
C ASN A 45 1.91 16.13 6.92
N VAL A 46 0.93 16.97 7.26
CA VAL A 46 0.19 17.83 6.33
C VAL A 46 0.88 19.21 6.26
N VAL A 47 1.63 19.47 5.19
CA VAL A 47 2.46 20.68 5.02
C VAL A 47 1.76 21.74 4.18
N LYS A 48 0.79 21.33 3.35
CA LYS A 48 0.01 22.24 2.51
C LYS A 48 -1.48 21.94 2.69
N GLY A 49 -2.34 22.89 2.31
CA GLY A 49 -3.78 22.66 2.24
C GLY A 49 -4.10 21.53 1.27
N SER A 50 -5.10 20.71 1.61
CA SER A 50 -5.60 19.68 0.70
C SER A 50 -6.34 20.32 -0.46
N LEU A 51 -6.10 19.84 -1.68
CA LEU A 51 -6.83 20.29 -2.88
C LEU A 51 -8.14 19.53 -3.08
N VAL A 52 -8.26 18.36 -2.44
CA VAL A 52 -9.41 17.46 -2.56
C VAL A 52 -9.89 17.09 -1.16
N ASP A 53 -11.20 16.98 -1.00
CA ASP A 53 -11.80 16.48 0.23
C ASP A 53 -11.41 15.01 0.45
N LEU A 54 -11.08 14.65 1.69
CA LEU A 54 -10.71 13.29 2.06
C LEU A 54 -11.79 12.26 1.67
N SER A 55 -13.07 12.65 1.75
CA SER A 55 -14.23 11.81 1.37
C SER A 55 -14.30 11.51 -0.14
N LYS A 56 -13.65 12.33 -0.97
CA LYS A 56 -13.62 12.16 -2.44
C LYS A 56 -12.39 11.38 -2.92
N VAL A 57 -11.49 11.01 -2.00
CA VAL A 57 -10.29 10.22 -2.35
C VAL A 57 -10.69 8.75 -2.47
N LEU A 58 -10.85 8.28 -3.70
CA LEU A 58 -10.99 6.86 -3.96
C LEU A 58 -9.62 6.19 -3.89
N LEU A 59 -9.48 5.21 -2.99
CA LEU A 59 -8.34 4.32 -2.99
C LEU A 59 -8.52 3.30 -4.12
N PRO A 60 -7.65 3.28 -5.14
CA PRO A 60 -7.72 2.25 -6.15
C PRO A 60 -7.36 0.90 -5.51
N PRO A 61 -8.32 -0.04 -5.30
CA PRO A 61 -8.10 -1.26 -4.54
C PRO A 61 -6.99 -2.13 -5.15
N LEU A 62 -6.85 -2.04 -6.48
CA LEU A 62 -5.85 -2.75 -7.23
C LEU A 62 -4.42 -2.33 -6.87
N HIS A 63 -4.11 -1.04 -6.80
CA HIS A 63 -2.76 -0.58 -6.46
C HIS A 63 -2.35 -0.99 -5.05
N ILE A 64 -3.29 -1.03 -4.10
CA ILE A 64 -3.04 -1.53 -2.74
C ILE A 64 -2.72 -3.02 -2.79
N LYS A 65 -3.56 -3.81 -3.46
CA LYS A 65 -3.38 -5.26 -3.58
C LYS A 65 -2.04 -5.61 -4.24
N LEU A 66 -1.69 -4.93 -5.33
CA LEU A 66 -0.42 -5.12 -6.04
C LEU A 66 0.78 -4.68 -5.19
N GLY A 67 0.67 -3.56 -4.48
CA GLY A 67 1.70 -3.08 -3.57
C GLY A 67 1.99 -4.07 -2.42
N LEU A 68 0.93 -4.61 -1.80
CA LEU A 68 1.03 -5.63 -0.75
C LEU A 68 1.63 -6.93 -1.29
N MET A 69 1.16 -7.40 -2.46
CA MET A 69 1.69 -8.60 -3.09
C MET A 69 3.19 -8.46 -3.40
N LYS A 70 3.61 -7.27 -3.87
CA LYS A 70 5.02 -6.98 -4.11
C LYS A 70 5.86 -7.06 -2.83
N GLN A 71 5.37 -6.51 -1.73
CA GLN A 71 6.06 -6.57 -0.44
C GLN A 71 6.10 -7.99 0.12
N PHE A 72 4.99 -8.72 0.02
CA PHE A 72 4.91 -10.13 0.43
C PHE A 72 5.96 -10.96 -0.31
N VAL A 73 6.02 -10.84 -1.63
CA VAL A 73 6.98 -11.63 -2.43
C VAL A 73 8.43 -11.23 -2.16
N LYS A 74 8.73 -9.94 -1.96
CA LYS A 74 10.06 -9.50 -1.56
C LYS A 74 10.51 -10.03 -0.19
N ALA A 75 9.58 -10.33 0.70
CA ALA A 75 9.88 -10.90 2.01
C ALA A 75 10.08 -12.43 1.98
N LEU A 76 9.76 -13.11 0.88
CA LEU A 76 9.97 -14.55 0.74
C LEU A 76 11.46 -14.86 0.60
N SER A 77 11.96 -15.75 1.46
CA SER A 77 13.39 -16.07 1.57
C SER A 77 13.83 -17.35 0.84
N LYS A 78 13.00 -17.98 -0.01
CA LYS A 78 13.25 -19.35 -0.53
C LYS A 78 12.89 -19.59 -2.00
N ARG A 79 13.68 -20.46 -2.67
CA ARG A 79 13.46 -20.92 -4.06
C ARG A 79 12.17 -21.71 -4.25
N GLU A 80 11.77 -22.52 -3.27
CA GLU A 80 10.56 -23.37 -3.38
C GLU A 80 9.27 -22.55 -3.43
N CYS A 81 9.21 -21.43 -2.70
CA CYS A 81 8.07 -20.52 -2.75
C CYS A 81 7.91 -19.89 -4.15
N PHE A 82 9.02 -19.58 -4.83
CA PHE A 82 8.98 -19.08 -6.20
C PHE A 82 8.52 -20.14 -7.21
N LYS A 83 8.85 -21.42 -7.00
CA LYS A 83 8.31 -22.51 -7.82
C LYS A 83 6.79 -22.61 -7.69
N TYR A 84 6.27 -22.55 -6.46
CA TYR A 84 4.82 -22.54 -6.23
C TYR A 84 4.16 -21.33 -6.91
N LEU A 85 4.73 -20.13 -6.76
CA LEU A 85 4.22 -18.92 -7.40
C LEU A 85 4.27 -19.03 -8.93
N GLY A 86 5.34 -19.58 -9.50
CA GLY A 86 5.44 -19.87 -10.94
C GLY A 86 4.33 -20.79 -11.43
N ASN A 87 4.06 -21.87 -10.70
CA ASN A 87 2.97 -22.79 -11.04
C ASN A 87 1.59 -22.14 -10.90
N LYS A 88 1.41 -21.22 -9.94
CA LYS A 88 0.15 -20.50 -9.73
C LYS A 88 -0.08 -19.42 -10.79
N PHE A 89 0.99 -18.85 -11.32
CA PHE A 89 0.97 -17.80 -12.33
C PHE A 89 1.81 -18.21 -13.56
N PRO A 90 1.38 -19.25 -14.31
CA PRO A 90 2.18 -19.82 -15.41
C PRO A 90 2.44 -18.83 -16.56
N GLY A 91 1.62 -17.78 -16.69
CA GLY A 91 1.80 -16.72 -17.69
C GLY A 91 2.80 -15.62 -17.30
N LEU A 92 3.38 -15.66 -16.09
CA LEU A 92 4.36 -14.67 -15.65
C LEU A 92 5.76 -15.28 -15.64
N PRO A 93 6.77 -14.58 -16.19
CA PRO A 93 8.15 -15.05 -16.12
C PRO A 93 8.65 -15.00 -14.67
N GLU A 94 9.53 -15.94 -14.30
CA GLU A 94 10.03 -16.08 -12.93
C GLU A 94 10.67 -14.78 -12.40
N THR A 95 11.32 -14.01 -13.27
CA THR A 95 11.91 -12.70 -12.93
C THR A 95 10.86 -11.71 -12.44
N LYS A 96 9.72 -11.60 -13.11
CA LYS A 96 8.59 -10.72 -12.70
C LYS A 96 7.98 -11.18 -11.39
N ILE A 97 7.85 -12.50 -11.20
CA ILE A 97 7.37 -13.08 -9.95
C ILE A 97 8.31 -12.69 -8.80
N ARG A 98 9.62 -12.88 -8.94
CA ARG A 98 10.61 -12.52 -7.90
C ARG A 98 10.62 -11.03 -7.57
N GLU A 99 10.41 -10.17 -8.57
CA GLU A 99 10.29 -8.73 -8.36
C GLU A 99 8.96 -8.30 -7.72
N GLY A 100 8.01 -9.24 -7.59
CA GLY A 100 6.67 -9.00 -7.09
C GLY A 100 5.82 -8.18 -8.06
N VAL A 101 6.11 -8.27 -9.35
CA VAL A 101 5.41 -7.57 -10.43
C VAL A 101 4.31 -8.47 -10.96
N PHE A 102 3.10 -8.21 -10.49
CA PHE A 102 1.88 -8.87 -10.96
C PHE A 102 1.07 -7.85 -11.75
N ILE A 103 0.55 -8.28 -12.90
CA ILE A 103 -0.35 -7.48 -13.72
C ILE A 103 -1.77 -7.84 -13.27
N ALA A 104 -2.62 -6.85 -13.08
CA ALA A 104 -4.06 -7.11 -13.02
C ALA A 104 -4.48 -7.67 -14.37
N PRO A 105 -5.39 -8.65 -14.44
CA PRO A 105 -6.11 -8.84 -15.69
C PRO A 105 -6.75 -7.48 -16.03
N ASP A 106 -6.41 -6.94 -17.20
CA ASP A 106 -7.31 -5.98 -17.83
C ASP A 106 -8.64 -6.74 -17.97
N ASN A 107 -9.74 -6.11 -17.60
CA ASN A 107 -11.05 -6.71 -17.72
C ASN A 107 -11.41 -6.82 -19.22
N SER A 108 -10.75 -7.69 -19.96
CA SER A 108 -11.23 -8.27 -21.20
C SER A 108 -11.68 -9.69 -20.84
N GLU A 109 -12.99 -9.84 -20.80
CA GLU A 109 -13.82 -11.03 -20.60
C GLU A 109 -13.15 -12.40 -20.76
N THR A 110 -13.51 -13.34 -19.88
CA THR A 110 -13.93 -14.69 -20.29
C THR A 110 -14.65 -15.39 -19.12
N LEU A 111 -15.98 -15.49 -19.27
CA LEU A 111 -16.97 -16.40 -18.66
C LEU A 111 -16.95 -16.64 -17.14
#